data_AF-A0A4D5S5T6-F1
#
_entry.id   AF-A0A4D5S5T6-F1
#
_cell.length_a   1.000
_cell.length_b   1.000
_cell.length_c   1.000
_cell.angle_alpha   90.00
_cell.angle_beta   90.00
_cell.angle_gamma   90.00
#
_symmetry.space_group_name_H-M   'P 1'
#
loop_
_entity.id
_entity.type
_entity.pdbx_description
1 polymer ?
#
loop_
_entity_poly.entity_id
_entity_poly.type
_entity_poly.pdbx_seq_one_letter_code
_entity_poly.pdbx_strand_id
1 'polypeptide(L)'
;MLGLIVVLLAVPAWALQKDQCGNPAIKPALDAEDRIYGGSVAVPGSWPWQAQVYAGRHICGGTLISDQHVLTAAHCVWNLRPSRFSVYLGSHETTQSRESEVRAAVEEICVHPASYRTTWPGAIQDIAIIKLTRKVNMTRTIQPVCLPNHGEQLPTGSKLYVTGWGEVGGELSLSSIY
;
A
#
# COMPACT_ATOMS: atom_id res chain seq x y z
N MET A 1 -46.22 13.61 29.38
CA MET A 1 -44.86 14.03 28.98
C MET A 1 -44.01 12.78 28.84
N LEU A 2 -43.73 12.35 27.61
CA LEU A 2 -42.86 11.19 27.35
C LEU A 2 -41.42 11.72 27.24
N GLY A 3 -40.57 11.36 28.20
CA GLY A 3 -39.16 11.72 28.22
C GLY A 3 -38.37 10.82 27.26
N LEU A 4 -37.64 11.44 26.34
CA LEU A 4 -36.71 10.77 25.44
C LEU A 4 -35.48 10.32 26.23
N ILE A 5 -35.24 9.01 26.34
CA ILE A 5 -33.99 8.47 26.87
C ILE A 5 -33.00 8.40 25.68
N VAL A 6 -32.03 9.31 25.65
CA VAL A 6 -30.90 9.21 24.73
C VAL A 6 -29.86 8.29 25.37
N VAL A 7 -29.77 7.05 24.88
CA VAL A 7 -28.70 6.12 25.27
C VAL A 7 -27.45 6.47 24.46
N LEU A 8 -26.53 7.22 25.05
CA LEU A 8 -25.19 7.40 24.50
C LEU A 8 -24.38 6.13 24.78
N LEU A 9 -24.35 5.22 23.82
CA LEU A 9 -23.39 4.11 23.86
C LEU A 9 -22.00 4.70 23.59
N ALA A 10 -21.19 4.78 24.64
CA ALA A 10 -19.78 5.10 24.52
C ALA A 10 -19.09 3.92 23.83
N VAL A 11 -18.92 4.02 22.51
CA VAL A 11 -18.09 3.07 21.76
C VAL A 11 -16.65 3.31 22.20
N PRO A 12 -15.95 2.30 22.73
CA PRO A 12 -14.56 2.47 23.10
C PRO A 12 -13.74 2.89 21.88
N ALA A 13 -12.79 3.82 22.05
CA ALA A 13 -11.91 4.27 20.95
C ALA A 13 -11.18 3.11 20.23
N TRP A 14 -10.96 1.98 20.90
CA TRP A 14 -10.35 0.79 20.32
C TRP A 14 -11.29 -0.01 19.39
N ALA A 15 -12.61 0.12 19.54
CA ALA A 15 -13.57 -0.49 18.61
C ALA A 15 -13.62 0.23 17.25
N LEU A 16 -13.18 1.50 17.18
CA LEU A 16 -13.06 2.28 15.94
C LEU A 16 -11.75 1.99 15.16
N GLN A 17 -10.79 1.28 15.74
CA GLN A 17 -9.47 1.06 15.12
C GLN A 17 -9.52 0.01 13.99
N LYS A 18 -10.46 -0.94 14.06
CA LYS A 18 -10.56 -2.06 13.10
C LYS A 18 -11.20 -1.65 11.77
N ASP A 19 -11.92 -0.52 11.74
CA ASP A 19 -12.58 0.01 10.55
C ASP A 19 -11.69 0.98 9.73
N GLN A 20 -10.44 1.21 10.15
CA GLN A 20 -9.56 2.23 9.54
C GLN A 20 -8.53 1.69 8.55
N CYS A 21 -8.38 0.37 8.42
CA CYS A 21 -7.42 -0.26 7.52
C CYS A 21 -7.95 -1.57 6.93
N GLY A 22 -7.40 -2.01 5.80
CA GLY A 22 -7.65 -3.35 5.23
C GLY A 22 -9.09 -3.61 4.75
N ASN A 23 -9.96 -2.60 4.74
CA ASN A 23 -11.36 -2.73 4.31
C ASN A 23 -11.64 -1.79 3.13
N PRO A 24 -11.32 -2.20 1.89
CA PRO A 24 -11.44 -1.33 0.73
C PRO A 24 -12.90 -0.97 0.44
N ALA A 25 -13.15 0.30 0.13
CA ALA A 25 -14.48 0.82 -0.23
C ALA A 25 -14.97 0.29 -1.59
N ILE A 26 -14.06 -0.07 -2.48
CA ILE A 26 -14.31 -0.75 -3.74
C ILE A 26 -13.77 -2.16 -3.57
N LYS A 27 -14.63 -3.18 -3.72
CA LYS A 27 -14.17 -4.56 -3.53
C LYS A 27 -13.41 -5.04 -4.77
N PRO A 28 -12.29 -5.76 -4.59
CA PRO A 28 -11.61 -6.39 -5.71
C PRO A 28 -12.50 -7.47 -6.33
N ALA A 29 -12.44 -7.62 -7.64
CA ALA A 29 -12.95 -8.81 -8.32
C ALA A 29 -11.94 -9.92 -8.05
N LEU A 30 -12.34 -10.92 -7.27
CA LEU A 30 -11.48 -12.04 -6.86
C LEU A 30 -12.08 -13.31 -7.49
N ASP A 31 -11.52 -13.74 -8.62
CA ASP A 31 -11.93 -15.01 -9.20
C ASP A 31 -11.23 -16.17 -8.51
N ALA A 32 -11.94 -17.28 -8.29
CA ALA A 32 -11.44 -18.41 -7.52
C ALA A 32 -10.19 -19.08 -8.14
N GLU A 33 -9.95 -18.83 -9.43
CA GLU A 33 -8.88 -19.41 -10.24
C GLU A 33 -7.75 -18.43 -10.60
N ASP A 34 -7.74 -17.21 -10.04
CA ASP A 34 -6.64 -16.27 -10.19
C ASP A 34 -5.38 -16.81 -9.47
N ARG A 35 -4.66 -17.70 -10.16
CA ARG A 35 -3.31 -18.11 -9.82
C ARG A 35 -2.35 -17.31 -10.68
N ILE A 36 -1.22 -16.91 -10.09
CA ILE A 36 -0.19 -16.13 -10.78
C ILE A 36 0.46 -17.01 -11.88
N TYR A 37 -0.15 -16.93 -13.07
CA TYR A 37 0.44 -16.75 -14.39
C TYR A 37 -0.66 -16.14 -15.28
N GLY A 38 -0.61 -14.82 -15.48
CA GLY A 38 -1.56 -14.06 -16.32
C GLY A 38 -2.31 -12.94 -15.60
N GLY A 39 -2.50 -13.03 -14.28
CA GLY A 39 -3.19 -12.03 -13.46
C GLY A 39 -4.58 -11.64 -13.99
N SER A 40 -5.28 -10.75 -13.30
CA SER A 40 -6.46 -10.10 -13.83
C SER A 40 -6.30 -8.60 -13.61
N VAL A 41 -6.75 -7.77 -14.55
CA VAL A 41 -6.67 -6.31 -14.36
C VAL A 41 -7.51 -5.97 -13.13
N ALA A 42 -6.89 -5.32 -12.15
CA ALA A 42 -7.58 -4.97 -10.92
C ALA A 42 -8.69 -3.96 -11.19
N VAL A 43 -9.79 -4.07 -10.43
CA VAL A 43 -10.82 -3.02 -10.44
C VAL A 43 -10.19 -1.70 -9.96
N PRO A 44 -10.32 -0.58 -10.69
CA PRO A 44 -9.69 0.68 -10.29
C PRO A 44 -10.05 1.09 -8.85
N GLY A 45 -9.02 1.27 -8.02
CA GLY A 45 -9.16 1.65 -6.61
C GLY A 45 -9.53 0.52 -5.64
N SER A 46 -9.63 -0.74 -6.09
CA SER A 46 -9.94 -1.87 -5.20
C SER A 46 -8.81 -2.27 -4.25
N TRP A 47 -7.59 -1.84 -4.56
CA TRP A 47 -6.39 -2.00 -3.74
C TRP A 47 -5.88 -0.63 -3.28
N PRO A 48 -6.62 0.07 -2.39
CA PRO A 48 -6.42 1.49 -2.08
C PRO A 48 -5.13 1.78 -1.30
N TRP A 49 -4.42 0.74 -0.86
CA TRP A 49 -3.10 0.84 -0.23
C TRP A 49 -1.97 0.73 -1.24
N GLN A 50 -2.22 0.37 -2.51
CA GLN A 50 -1.17 0.28 -3.51
C GLN A 50 -0.53 1.66 -3.69
N ALA A 51 0.79 1.70 -3.53
CA ALA A 51 1.59 2.89 -3.76
C ALA A 51 2.56 2.64 -4.92
N GLN A 52 2.82 3.69 -5.67
CA GLN A 52 3.87 3.73 -6.69
C GLN A 52 5.04 4.56 -6.17
N VAL A 53 6.24 3.97 -6.13
CA VAL A 53 7.49 4.71 -5.92
C VAL A 53 7.97 5.21 -7.27
N TYR A 54 8.06 6.53 -7.42
CA TYR A 54 8.27 7.18 -8.72
C TYR A 54 9.46 8.15 -8.71
N ALA A 55 10.43 7.91 -9.59
CA ALA A 55 11.63 8.74 -9.77
C ALA A 55 11.81 9.12 -11.25
N GLY A 56 10.85 9.87 -11.81
CA GLY A 56 10.78 10.17 -13.25
C GLY A 56 10.24 9.02 -14.10
N ARG A 57 10.04 7.85 -13.48
CA ARG A 57 9.34 6.67 -13.99
C ARG A 57 8.91 5.81 -12.79
N HIS A 58 8.02 4.85 -12.99
CA HIS A 58 7.80 3.77 -12.03
C HIS A 58 9.11 3.04 -11.76
N ILE A 59 9.49 2.90 -10.50
CA ILE A 59 10.68 2.12 -10.12
C ILE A 59 10.36 0.95 -9.20
N CYS A 60 9.34 1.09 -8.33
CA CYS A 60 8.89 0.03 -7.43
C CYS A 60 7.43 0.27 -7.01
N GLY A 61 6.81 -0.78 -6.47
CA GLY A 61 5.58 -0.67 -5.68
C GLY A 61 5.87 -0.34 -4.22
N GLY A 62 4.82 0.00 -3.48
CA GLY A 62 4.81 0.15 -2.03
C GLY A 62 3.39 -0.05 -1.49
N THR A 63 3.24 -0.01 -0.18
CA THR A 63 1.97 -0.22 0.51
C THR A 63 1.73 0.86 1.56
N LEU A 64 0.63 1.61 1.45
CA LEU A 64 0.21 2.56 2.47
C LEU A 64 -0.20 1.80 3.74
N ILE A 65 0.44 2.10 4.87
CA ILE A 65 0.20 1.46 6.17
C ILE A 65 -0.34 2.43 7.23
N SER A 66 -0.35 3.73 6.92
CA SER A 66 -1.01 4.78 7.71
C SER A 66 -1.28 6.01 6.84
N ASP A 67 -1.76 7.11 7.41
CA ASP A 67 -1.93 8.38 6.70
C ASP A 67 -0.61 9.07 6.31
N GLN A 68 0.55 8.58 6.73
CA GLN A 68 1.83 9.24 6.46
C GLN A 68 3.00 8.27 6.18
N HIS A 69 2.75 6.96 6.16
CA HIS A 69 3.81 5.96 6.02
C HIS A 69 3.48 4.93 4.94
N VAL A 70 4.48 4.66 4.11
CA VAL A 70 4.43 3.65 3.05
C VAL A 70 5.53 2.62 3.29
N LEU A 71 5.13 1.35 3.34
CA LEU A 71 6.04 0.21 3.42
C LEU A 71 6.53 -0.15 2.01
N THR A 72 7.80 -0.46 1.87
CA THR A 72 8.42 -0.88 0.62
C THR A 72 9.61 -1.81 0.89
N ALA A 73 10.20 -2.38 -0.16
CA ALA A 73 11.46 -3.10 -0.06
C ALA A 73 12.64 -2.13 0.14
N ALA A 74 13.68 -2.58 0.85
CA ALA A 74 14.90 -1.80 1.07
C ALA A 74 15.65 -1.58 -0.24
N HIS A 75 15.76 -2.61 -1.09
CA HIS A 75 16.47 -2.52 -2.36
C HIS A 75 15.90 -1.45 -3.31
N CYS A 76 14.62 -1.09 -3.15
CA CYS A 76 13.97 -0.05 -3.95
C CYS A 76 14.46 1.36 -3.64
N VAL A 77 14.87 1.62 -2.38
CA VAL A 77 15.02 2.99 -1.86
C VAL A 77 16.35 3.29 -1.16
N TRP A 78 17.16 2.27 -0.85
CA TRP A 78 18.38 2.43 -0.03
C TRP A 78 19.40 3.43 -0.57
N ASN A 79 19.46 3.65 -1.89
CA ASN A 79 20.38 4.58 -2.53
C ASN A 79 19.69 5.88 -3.00
N LEU A 80 18.41 6.05 -2.71
CA LEU A 80 17.65 7.23 -3.12
C LEU A 80 17.75 8.34 -2.07
N ARG A 81 17.59 9.57 -2.54
CA ARG A 81 17.43 10.75 -1.66
C ARG A 81 15.95 11.12 -1.62
N PRO A 82 15.37 11.46 -0.45
CA PRO A 82 13.96 11.87 -0.33
C PRO A 82 13.50 12.89 -1.39
N SER A 83 14.34 13.89 -1.70
CA SER A 83 14.03 14.94 -2.68
C SER A 83 14.06 14.51 -4.16
N ARG A 84 14.47 13.27 -4.46
CA ARG A 84 14.67 12.78 -5.84
C ARG A 84 13.55 11.88 -6.33
N PHE A 85 12.56 11.59 -5.50
CA PHE A 85 11.42 10.76 -5.89
C PHE A 85 10.14 11.22 -5.17
N SER A 86 9.02 10.65 -5.56
CA SER A 86 7.72 10.87 -4.95
C SER A 86 6.99 9.54 -4.82
N VAL A 87 5.99 9.52 -3.94
CA VAL A 87 5.05 8.42 -3.85
C VAL A 87 3.74 8.85 -4.49
N TYR A 88 3.19 8.03 -5.37
CA TYR A 88 1.85 8.22 -5.91
C TYR A 88 0.88 7.22 -5.26
N LEU A 89 -0.30 7.71 -4.90
CA LEU A 89 -1.37 6.98 -4.23
C LEU A 89 -2.69 7.20 -4.97
N GLY A 90 -3.56 6.18 -4.95
CA GLY A 90 -4.83 6.23 -5.68
C GLY A 90 -4.68 6.08 -7.20
N SER A 91 -3.47 5.81 -7.68
CA SER A 91 -3.15 5.50 -9.08
C SER A 91 -3.67 4.12 -9.42
N HIS A 92 -4.36 3.99 -10.56
CA HIS A 92 -4.59 2.69 -11.19
C HIS A 92 -3.61 2.45 -12.33
N GLU A 93 -3.18 3.53 -13.00
CA GLU A 93 -2.27 3.45 -14.13
C GLU A 93 -0.94 4.14 -13.84
N THR A 94 0.16 3.66 -14.42
CA THR A 94 1.51 4.21 -14.17
C THR A 94 1.77 5.55 -14.89
N THR A 95 1.01 5.84 -15.94
CA THR A 95 1.26 6.97 -16.87
C THR A 95 0.13 8.00 -16.89
N GLN A 96 -1.05 7.70 -16.35
CA GLN A 96 -2.19 8.62 -16.37
C GLN A 96 -2.39 9.31 -15.02
N SER A 97 -2.26 10.64 -14.99
CA SER A 97 -2.69 11.42 -13.84
C SER A 97 -4.19 11.64 -13.85
N ARG A 98 -4.92 10.88 -13.02
CA ARG A 98 -6.35 11.14 -12.75
C ARG A 98 -6.48 12.14 -11.60
N GLU A 99 -7.61 12.86 -11.55
CA GLU A 99 -7.89 13.82 -10.47
C GLU A 99 -7.85 13.20 -9.06
N SER A 100 -8.07 11.89 -8.95
CA SER A 100 -8.05 11.14 -7.69
C SER A 100 -6.66 10.74 -7.21
N GLU A 101 -5.61 10.97 -8.01
CA GLU A 101 -4.24 10.58 -7.70
C GLU A 101 -3.55 11.63 -6.82
N VAL A 102 -2.86 11.17 -5.78
CA VAL A 102 -2.08 12.03 -4.89
C VAL A 102 -0.61 11.76 -5.09
N ARG A 103 0.12 12.79 -5.55
CA ARG A 103 1.59 12.81 -5.52
C ARG A 103 2.08 13.34 -4.17
N ALA A 104 2.60 12.47 -3.33
CA ALA A 104 3.15 12.79 -2.03
C ALA A 104 4.68 12.95 -2.07
N ALA A 105 5.17 14.03 -1.47
CA ALA A 105 6.60 14.25 -1.24
C ALA A 105 7.11 13.39 -0.08
N VAL A 106 8.38 13.02 -0.14
CA VAL A 106 9.04 12.17 0.86
C VAL A 106 9.87 13.02 1.81
N GLU A 107 9.68 12.79 3.11
CA GLU A 107 10.45 13.41 4.19
C GLU A 107 11.68 12.56 4.53
N GLU A 108 11.46 11.26 4.74
CA GLU A 108 12.49 10.36 5.29
C GLU A 108 12.36 8.95 4.71
N ILE A 109 13.50 8.24 4.63
CA ILE A 109 13.58 6.83 4.27
C ILE A 109 14.20 6.08 5.45
N CYS A 110 13.41 5.21 6.06
CA CYS A 110 13.83 4.37 7.18
C CYS A 110 14.07 2.95 6.67
N VAL A 111 15.30 2.65 6.24
CA VAL A 111 15.70 1.30 5.83
C VAL A 111 16.01 0.47 7.07
N HIS A 112 15.62 -0.81 7.07
CA HIS A 112 15.93 -1.70 8.17
C HIS A 112 17.46 -1.79 8.39
N PRO A 113 17.98 -1.61 9.63
CA PRO A 113 19.43 -1.54 9.87
C PRO A 113 20.21 -2.77 9.40
N ALA A 114 19.60 -3.96 9.47
CA ALA A 114 20.24 -5.19 9.03
C ALA A 114 20.53 -5.23 7.51
N SER A 115 19.80 -4.45 6.70
CA SER A 115 20.03 -4.39 5.25
C SER A 115 21.41 -3.81 4.91
N TYR A 116 22.03 -3.03 5.79
CA TYR A 116 23.37 -2.47 5.58
C TYR A 116 24.50 -3.42 5.98
N ARG A 117 24.19 -4.61 6.51
CA ARG A 117 25.20 -5.59 6.97
C ARG A 117 25.75 -6.47 5.85
N THR A 118 25.27 -6.29 4.63
CA THR A 118 25.67 -7.04 3.43
C THR A 118 26.19 -6.09 2.36
N THR A 119 27.02 -6.62 1.46
CA THR A 119 27.51 -5.88 0.28
C THR A 119 26.37 -5.38 -0.61
N TRP A 120 25.23 -6.07 -0.60
CA TRP A 120 24.02 -5.72 -1.34
C TRP A 120 22.88 -5.44 -0.37
N PRO A 121 22.46 -4.18 -0.19
CA PRO A 121 21.29 -3.84 0.61
C PRO A 121 20.03 -4.50 0.07
N GLY A 122 19.28 -5.18 0.96
CA GLY A 122 18.13 -6.02 0.60
C GLY A 122 18.44 -7.51 0.49
N ALA A 123 19.71 -7.93 0.58
CA ALA A 123 20.06 -9.36 0.64
C ALA A 123 19.63 -10.03 1.97
N ILE A 124 19.47 -9.24 3.03
CA ILE A 124 18.99 -9.67 4.35
C ILE A 124 18.03 -8.59 4.86
N GLN A 125 16.83 -9.01 5.29
CA GLN A 125 15.75 -8.12 5.76
C GLN A 125 15.45 -6.98 4.78
N ASP A 126 14.81 -7.31 3.66
CA ASP A 126 14.51 -6.38 2.56
C ASP A 126 13.26 -5.54 2.82
N ILE A 127 13.33 -4.64 3.80
CA ILE A 127 12.19 -3.83 4.23
C ILE A 127 12.61 -2.40 4.57
N ALA A 128 11.79 -1.43 4.16
CA ALA A 128 11.97 -0.02 4.46
C ALA A 128 10.62 0.68 4.59
N ILE A 129 10.60 1.75 5.38
CA ILE A 129 9.44 2.65 5.52
C ILE A 129 9.80 4.00 4.91
N ILE A 130 8.91 4.53 4.07
CA ILE A 130 8.95 5.89 3.56
C ILE A 130 8.00 6.72 4.41
N LYS A 131 8.51 7.81 5.01
CA LYS A 131 7.69 8.81 5.68
C LYS A 131 7.38 9.94 4.71
N LEU A 132 6.09 10.23 4.54
CA LEU A 132 5.61 11.32 3.69
C LEU A 132 5.73 12.67 4.43
N THR A 133 6.00 13.75 3.71
CA THR A 133 6.11 15.10 4.31
C THR A 133 4.80 15.59 4.92
N ARG A 134 3.67 15.10 4.41
CA ARG A 134 2.33 15.47 4.90
C ARG A 134 1.46 14.23 4.96
N LYS A 135 0.51 14.25 5.88
CA LYS A 135 -0.58 13.26 5.93
C LYS A 135 -1.39 13.32 4.64
N VAL A 136 -1.75 12.15 4.12
CA VAL A 136 -2.66 12.02 2.99
C VAL A 136 -4.09 11.86 3.48
N ASN A 137 -5.03 12.47 2.76
CA ASN A 137 -6.45 12.31 3.07
C ASN A 137 -6.92 10.93 2.62
N MET A 138 -7.60 10.22 3.51
CA MET A 138 -8.23 8.95 3.15
C MET A 138 -9.41 9.18 2.23
N THR A 139 -9.47 8.42 1.15
CA THR A 139 -10.54 8.48 0.15
C THR A 139 -11.05 7.07 -0.14
N ARG A 140 -11.93 6.93 -1.14
CA ARG A 140 -12.36 5.60 -1.61
C ARG A 140 -11.24 4.81 -2.30
N THR A 141 -10.18 5.48 -2.74
CA THR A 141 -9.06 4.91 -3.50
C THR A 141 -7.71 5.04 -2.77
N ILE A 142 -7.69 5.66 -1.59
CA ILE A 142 -6.50 5.83 -0.74
C ILE A 142 -6.88 5.43 0.68
N GLN A 143 -6.44 4.26 1.11
CA GLN A 143 -6.70 3.70 2.44
C GLN A 143 -5.55 2.78 2.83
N PRO A 144 -5.15 2.72 4.11
CA PRO A 144 -4.05 1.86 4.52
C PRO A 144 -4.47 0.39 4.60
N VAL A 145 -3.51 -0.52 4.42
CA VAL A 145 -3.66 -1.92 4.84
C VAL A 145 -3.36 -2.06 6.32
N CYS A 146 -3.95 -3.06 6.97
CA CYS A 146 -3.60 -3.39 8.34
C CYS A 146 -2.25 -4.11 8.40
N LEU A 147 -1.46 -3.81 9.44
CA LEU A 147 -0.28 -4.59 9.76
C LEU A 147 -0.68 -5.84 10.55
N PRO A 148 0.02 -6.98 10.35
CA PRO A 148 -0.18 -8.15 11.20
C PRO A 148 0.28 -7.87 12.63
N ASN A 149 -0.26 -8.61 13.59
CA ASN A 149 0.24 -8.56 14.96
C ASN A 149 1.65 -9.16 15.03
N HIS A 150 2.45 -8.70 15.99
CA HIS A 150 3.80 -9.25 16.17
C HIS A 150 3.76 -10.75 16.47
N GLY A 151 4.42 -11.55 15.62
CA GLY A 151 4.44 -13.01 15.73
C GLY A 151 3.17 -13.71 15.22
N GLU A 152 2.24 -12.98 14.60
CA GLU A 152 1.08 -13.58 13.94
C GLU A 152 1.53 -14.51 12.82
N GLN A 153 0.99 -15.73 12.83
CA GLN A 153 1.26 -16.72 11.79
C GLN A 153 0.03 -16.87 10.91
N LEU A 154 0.26 -16.78 9.60
CA LEU A 154 -0.78 -17.07 8.61
C LEU A 154 -0.98 -18.60 8.54
N PRO A 155 -2.23 -19.09 8.65
CA PRO A 155 -2.51 -20.50 8.46
C PRO A 155 -2.05 -21.00 7.09
N THR A 156 -1.50 -22.22 7.04
CA THR A 156 -1.15 -22.88 5.77
C THR A 156 -2.37 -22.97 4.87
N GLY A 157 -2.20 -22.62 3.59
CA GLY A 157 -3.29 -22.61 2.62
C GLY A 157 -4.12 -21.31 2.60
N SER A 158 -3.75 -20.30 3.38
CA SER A 158 -4.32 -18.96 3.28
C SER A 158 -4.17 -18.43 1.85
N LYS A 159 -5.27 -17.92 1.28
CA LYS A 159 -5.24 -17.22 -0.01
C LYS A 159 -4.63 -15.83 0.18
N LEU A 160 -3.63 -15.51 -0.61
CA LEU A 160 -2.93 -14.23 -0.59
C LEU A 160 -3.01 -13.60 -1.98
N TYR A 161 -2.92 -12.28 -2.02
CA TYR A 161 -2.97 -11.49 -3.24
C TYR A 161 -1.73 -10.62 -3.33
N VAL A 162 -1.20 -10.48 -4.54
CA VAL A 162 -0.07 -9.61 -4.86
C VAL A 162 -0.55 -8.70 -5.97
N THR A 163 -0.33 -7.40 -5.81
CA THR A 163 -0.80 -6.38 -6.74
C THR A 163 0.35 -5.55 -7.26
N GLY A 164 0.27 -5.11 -8.50
CA GLY A 164 1.26 -4.18 -9.04
C GLY A 164 1.21 -3.98 -10.55
N TRP A 165 2.16 -3.19 -11.04
CA TRP A 165 2.35 -2.86 -12.47
C TRP A 165 3.50 -3.66 -13.09
N GLY A 166 3.78 -4.84 -12.53
CA GLY A 166 4.92 -5.67 -12.92
C GLY A 166 4.71 -6.42 -14.24
N GLU A 167 5.70 -7.21 -14.61
CA GLU A 167 5.63 -8.08 -15.78
C GLU A 167 4.70 -9.26 -15.51
N VAL A 168 3.76 -9.51 -16.43
CA VAL A 168 2.79 -10.59 -16.32
C VAL A 168 3.06 -11.56 -17.47
N GLY A 169 3.51 -12.77 -17.15
CA GLY A 169 3.67 -13.83 -18.16
C GLY A 169 4.75 -13.60 -19.23
N GLY A 170 5.74 -12.73 -18.98
CA GLY A 170 6.80 -12.42 -19.96
C GLY A 170 6.48 -11.21 -20.85
N GLU A 171 5.30 -10.60 -20.69
CA GLU A 171 4.93 -9.34 -21.33
C GLU A 171 4.90 -8.21 -20.30
N LEU A 172 5.58 -7.11 -20.63
CA LEU A 172 5.58 -5.91 -19.82
C LEU A 172 4.17 -5.32 -19.79
N SER A 173 3.45 -5.50 -18.70
CA SER A 173 2.21 -4.78 -18.47
C SER A 173 2.53 -3.37 -17.97
N LEU A 174 2.74 -2.45 -18.91
CA LEU A 174 3.29 -1.13 -18.61
C LEU A 174 2.27 -0.14 -18.03
N SER A 175 0.98 -0.46 -17.98
CA SER A 175 -0.05 0.56 -17.76
C SER A 175 -0.89 0.40 -16.51
N SER A 176 -1.41 -0.77 -16.12
CA SER A 176 -2.41 -0.90 -15.04
C SER A 176 -2.00 -1.82 -13.88
N ILE A 177 -2.65 -1.68 -12.72
CA ILE A 177 -2.53 -2.64 -11.61
C ILE A 177 -3.22 -3.95 -12.01
N TYR A 178 -2.53 -5.07 -11.81
CA TYR A 178 -3.06 -6.43 -11.78
C TYR A 178 -3.06 -6.92 -10.32
#